data_AF-H5X410-F1
#
_entry.id   AF-H5X410-F1
#
_cell.length_a   1.000
_cell.length_b   1.000
_cell.length_c   1.000
_cell.angle_alpha   90.00
_cell.angle_beta   90.00
_cell.angle_gamma   90.00
#
_symmetry.space_group_name_H-M   'P 1'
#
loop_
_entity.id
_entity.type
_entity.pdbx_description
1 polymer ?
#
loop_
_entity_poly.entity_id
_entity_poly.type
_entity_poly.pdbx_seq_one_letter_code
_entity_poly.pdbx_strand_id
1 'polypeptide(L)'
;MSTEQLRQSLTEILGVVADARANAARAKELLGEFERVVTDVQAQAKPWLPPQLSRAVEQLDTQHGRLDGVTELLDSYRSRL
;
A
#
# COMPACT_ATOMS: atom_id res chain seq x y z
N MET A 1 22.43 5.06 -22.44
CA MET A 1 22.36 4.23 -21.22
C MET A 1 22.87 2.85 -21.56
N SER A 2 23.73 2.27 -20.73
CA SER A 2 24.11 0.86 -20.85
C SER A 2 23.03 -0.05 -20.25
N THR A 3 22.99 -1.31 -20.66
CA THR A 3 22.12 -2.35 -20.09
C THR A 3 22.31 -2.52 -18.59
N GLU A 4 23.54 -2.34 -18.11
CA GLU A 4 23.87 -2.39 -16.69
C GLU A 4 23.25 -1.23 -15.90
N GLN A 5 23.26 -0.01 -16.48
CA GLN A 5 22.60 1.15 -15.87
C GLN A 5 21.08 0.95 -15.81
N LEU A 6 20.47 0.34 -16.83
CA LEU A 6 19.03 0.03 -16.83
C LEU A 6 18.67 -0.99 -15.73
N ARG A 7 19.49 -2.03 -15.57
CA ARG A 7 19.32 -3.06 -14.53
C ARG A 7 19.41 -2.48 -13.13
N GLN A 8 20.34 -1.55 -12.93
CA GLN A 8 20.52 -0.87 -11.65
C GLN A 8 19.33 0.05 -11.33
N SER A 9 18.89 0.88 -12.27
CA SER A 9 17.70 1.72 -12.07
C SER A 9 16.43 0.89 -11.84
N LEU A 10 16.28 -0.26 -12.49
CA LEU A 10 15.15 -1.16 -12.27
C LEU A 10 15.18 -1.77 -10.85
N THR A 11 16.36 -2.11 -10.35
CA THR A 11 16.55 -2.63 -8.99
C THR A 11 16.19 -1.59 -7.94
N GLU A 12 16.61 -0.33 -8.15
CA GLU A 12 16.26 0.79 -7.26
C GLU A 12 14.75 1.04 -7.24
N ILE A 13 14.09 1.04 -8.41
CA ILE A 13 12.64 1.21 -8.50
C ILE A 13 11.90 0.07 -7.78
N LEU A 14 12.34 -1.18 -7.96
CA LEU A 14 11.75 -2.33 -7.26
C LEU A 14 11.89 -2.23 -5.74
N GLY A 15 13.02 -1.71 -5.25
CA GLY A 15 13.23 -1.42 -3.82
C GLY A 15 12.23 -0.39 -3.29
N VAL A 16 12.09 0.74 -3.98
CA VAL A 16 11.15 1.80 -3.59
C VAL A 16 9.69 1.31 -3.60
N VAL A 17 9.32 0.47 -4.56
CA VAL A 17 7.97 -0.14 -4.63
C VAL A 17 7.74 -1.11 -3.46
N ALA A 18 8.74 -1.91 -3.09
CA ALA A 18 8.65 -2.80 -1.94
C ALA A 18 8.47 -2.01 -0.63
N ASP A 19 9.21 -0.92 -0.46
CA ASP A 19 9.08 -0.03 0.71
C ASP A 19 7.71 0.65 0.76
N ALA A 20 7.20 1.12 -0.39
CA ALA A 20 5.87 1.69 -0.49
C ALA A 20 4.78 0.67 -0.10
N ARG A 21 4.93 -0.59 -0.53
CA ARG A 21 4.02 -1.69 -0.16
C ARG A 21 4.05 -1.97 1.34
N ALA A 22 5.24 -2.03 1.94
CA ALA A 22 5.39 -2.23 3.38
C ALA A 22 4.76 -1.08 4.18
N ASN A 23 4.94 0.16 3.75
CA ASN A 23 4.30 1.32 4.37
C ASN A 23 2.77 1.30 4.23
N ALA A 24 2.24 0.90 3.07
CA ALA A 24 0.81 0.76 2.87
C ALA A 24 0.20 -0.33 3.75
N ALA A 25 0.87 -1.48 3.89
CA ALA A 25 0.44 -2.55 4.79
C ALA A 25 0.41 -2.06 6.24
N ARG A 26 1.46 -1.36 6.69
CA ARG A 26 1.53 -0.80 8.03
C ARG A 26 0.46 0.28 8.28
N ALA A 27 0.17 1.11 7.30
CA ALA A 27 -0.92 2.09 7.38
C ALA A 27 -2.30 1.42 7.53
N LYS A 28 -2.52 0.29 6.83
CA LYS A 28 -3.74 -0.51 6.94
C LYS A 28 -3.88 -1.15 8.32
N GLU A 29 -2.80 -1.69 8.88
CA GLU A 29 -2.78 -2.20 10.26
C GLU A 29 -3.14 -1.11 11.27
N LEU A 30 -2.50 0.06 11.19
CA LEU A 30 -2.78 1.19 12.07
C LEU A 30 -4.23 1.68 11.96
N LEU A 31 -4.80 1.69 10.75
CA LEU A 31 -6.22 2.04 10.55
C LEU A 31 -7.16 1.01 11.16
N GLY A 32 -6.84 -0.29 11.04
CA GLY A 32 -7.62 -1.35 11.68
C GLY A 32 -7.52 -1.32 13.22
N GLU A 33 -6.35 -1.00 13.76
CA GLU A 33 -6.18 -0.76 15.20
C GLU A 33 -7.00 0.45 15.66
N PHE A 34 -6.96 1.55 14.91
CA PHE A 34 -7.76 2.74 15.19
C PHE A 34 -9.26 2.43 15.15
N GLU A 35 -9.74 1.71 14.13
CA GLU A 35 -11.15 1.31 14.02
C GLU A 35 -11.60 0.44 15.21
N ARG A 36 -10.76 -0.50 15.64
CA ARG A 36 -11.01 -1.31 16.82
C ARG A 36 -11.08 -0.45 18.08
N VAL A 37 -10.11 0.44 18.31
CA VAL A 37 -10.09 1.32 19.48
C VAL A 37 -11.31 2.26 19.49
N VAL A 38 -11.65 2.84 18.34
CA VAL A 38 -12.85 3.68 18.22
C VAL A 38 -14.11 2.87 18.50
N THR A 39 -14.22 1.66 17.95
CA THR A 39 -15.37 0.77 18.21
C THR A 39 -15.46 0.37 19.67
N ASP A 40 -14.34 0.07 20.34
CA ASP A 40 -14.29 -0.29 21.76
C ASP A 40 -14.63 0.89 22.67
N VAL A 41 -14.17 2.10 22.32
CA VAL A 41 -14.54 3.36 22.99
C VAL A 41 -16.01 3.70 22.72
N GLN A 42 -16.53 3.38 21.54
CA GLN A 42 -17.91 3.67 21.15
C GLN A 42 -18.94 2.63 21.61
N ALA A 43 -18.51 1.39 21.86
CA ALA A 43 -19.28 0.44 22.63
C ALA A 43 -19.56 0.98 24.05
N GLN A 44 -18.73 1.91 24.53
CA GLN A 44 -18.93 2.63 25.79
C GLN A 44 -19.69 3.97 25.62
N ALA A 45 -19.78 4.53 24.40
CA ALA A 45 -20.49 5.78 24.09
C ALA A 45 -20.94 5.87 22.61
N LYS A 46 -22.24 6.11 22.35
CA LYS A 46 -22.91 6.22 21.02
C LYS A 46 -21.99 6.25 19.77
N PRO A 47 -22.11 5.29 18.85
CA PRO A 47 -21.19 5.12 17.73
C PRO A 47 -21.28 6.24 16.68
N TRP A 48 -20.13 6.83 16.36
CA TRP A 48 -19.93 7.76 15.25
C TRP A 48 -18.58 7.47 14.58
N LEU A 49 -18.61 6.75 13.46
CA LEU A 49 -17.44 6.60 12.59
C LEU A 49 -17.45 7.71 11.52
N PRO A 50 -16.35 8.47 11.36
CA PRO A 50 -16.28 9.49 10.33
C PRO A 50 -16.31 8.85 8.92
N PRO A 51 -17.16 9.33 8.00
CA PRO A 51 -17.26 8.78 6.63
C PRO A 51 -15.96 8.93 5.81
N GLN A 52 -15.04 9.77 6.26
CA GLN A 52 -13.71 9.92 5.69
C GLN A 52 -12.85 8.66 5.88
N LEU A 53 -13.07 7.87 6.94
CA LEU A 53 -12.31 6.66 7.22
C LEU A 53 -12.59 5.58 6.17
N SER A 54 -13.87 5.33 5.87
CA SER A 54 -14.27 4.37 4.82
C SER A 54 -13.69 4.75 3.45
N ARG A 55 -13.70 6.05 3.11
CA ARG A 55 -13.09 6.53 1.86
C ARG A 55 -11.57 6.33 1.84
N ALA A 56 -10.89 6.54 2.97
CA ALA A 56 -9.46 6.32 3.05
C ALA A 56 -9.11 4.82 2.87
N VAL A 57 -9.90 3.92 3.43
CA VAL A 57 -9.74 2.46 3.24
C VAL A 57 -9.92 2.07 1.78
N GLU A 58 -10.99 2.51 1.13
CA GLU A 58 -11.22 2.24 -0.30
C GLU A 58 -10.10 2.78 -1.20
N GLN A 59 -9.57 3.97 -0.88
CA GLN A 59 -8.44 4.56 -1.59
C GLN A 59 -7.16 3.74 -1.42
N LEU A 60 -6.90 3.24 -0.21
CA LEU A 60 -5.73 2.39 0.07
C LEU A 60 -5.83 1.05 -0.67
N ASP A 61 -6.99 0.41 -0.70
CA ASP A 61 -7.16 -0.84 -1.45
C ASP A 61 -6.97 -0.63 -2.96
N THR A 62 -7.48 0.47 -3.50
CA THR A 62 -7.26 0.85 -4.90
C THR A 62 -5.79 1.11 -5.22
N GLN A 63 -5.08 1.82 -4.33
CA GLN A 63 -3.64 2.07 -4.46
C GLN A 63 -2.84 0.77 -4.38
N HIS A 64 -3.21 -0.14 -3.49
CA HIS A 64 -2.55 -1.44 -3.34
C HIS A 64 -2.66 -2.28 -4.60
N GLY A 65 -3.87 -2.40 -5.17
CA GLY A 65 -4.06 -3.14 -6.42
C GLY A 65 -3.28 -2.56 -7.61
N ARG A 66 -3.11 -1.22 -7.65
CA ARG A 66 -2.26 -0.57 -8.66
C ARG A 66 -0.78 -0.89 -8.46
N LEU A 67 -0.29 -0.93 -7.22
CA LEU A 67 1.09 -1.28 -6.93
C LEU A 67 1.38 -2.74 -7.28
N ASP A 68 0.48 -3.67 -6.96
CA ASP A 68 0.63 -5.08 -7.32
C ASP A 68 0.74 -5.26 -8.84
N GLY A 69 -0.13 -4.59 -9.62
CA GLY A 69 -0.06 -4.64 -11.09
C GLY A 69 1.22 -4.02 -11.67
N VAL A 70 1.75 -2.95 -11.06
CA VAL A 70 3.05 -2.37 -11.46
C VAL A 70 4.19 -3.33 -11.15
N THR A 71 4.17 -4.01 -10.00
CA THR A 71 5.17 -5.03 -9.65
C THR A 71 5.18 -6.17 -10.65
N GLU A 72 4.02 -6.71 -11.03
CA GLU A 72 3.93 -7.78 -12.04
C GLU A 72 4.49 -7.35 -13.40
N LEU A 73 4.20 -6.11 -13.83
CA LEU A 73 4.72 -5.56 -15.08
C LEU A 73 6.25 -5.41 -15.05
N LEU A 74 6.80 -4.93 -13.94
CA LEU A 74 8.25 -4.77 -13.77
C LEU A 74 8.96 -6.13 -13.68
N ASP A 75 8.37 -7.12 -13.02
CA ASP A 75 8.91 -8.49 -12.98
C ASP A 75 8.87 -9.17 -14.35
N SER A 76 7.78 -8.98 -15.10
CA SER A 76 7.67 -9.45 -16.48
C SER A 76 8.74 -8.81 -17.38
N TYR A 77 8.96 -7.50 -17.25
CA TYR A 77 10.00 -6.80 -17.99
C TYR A 77 11.42 -7.28 -17.59
N ARG A 78 11.68 -7.45 -16.30
CA ARG A 78 12.95 -8.00 -15.78
C ARG A 78 13.24 -9.40 -16.31
N SER A 79 12.23 -10.27 -16.40
CA SER A 79 12.40 -11.64 -16.90
C SER A 79 12.74 -11.73 -18.40
N ARG A 80 12.52 -10.64 -19.15
CA ARG A 80 12.71 -10.55 -20.60
C ARG A 80 13.99 -9.80 -21.02
N LEU A 81 14.66 -9.18 -20.05
CA LEU A 81 15.99 -8.59 -20.19
C LEU A 81 17.06 -9.67 -19.97
#